data_AF-A0AAP9XXI8-F1
#
_entry.id   AF-A0AAP9XXI8-F1
#
_cell.length_a   1.000
_cell.length_b   1.000
_cell.length_c   1.000
_cell.angle_alpha   90.00
_cell.angle_beta   90.00
_cell.angle_gamma   90.00
#
_symmetry.space_group_name_H-M   'P 1'
#
loop_
_entity.id
_entity.type
_entity.pdbx_description
1 polymer ?
#
loop_
_entity_poly.entity_id
_entity_poly.type
_entity_poly.pdbx_seq_one_letter_code
_entity_poly.pdbx_strand_id
1 'polypeptide(L)' 'MGPEARAEHDAAIAELREKLGFSAPVKTAIKVKLPGLPQLGSDAEWYLGFAAGAGSMREACAAVIMAAGIEVEVK' A
#
# COMPACT_ATOMS: atom_id res chain seq x y z
N MET A 1 5.30 -22.07 28.41
CA MET A 1 6.51 -21.80 27.60
C MET A 1 7.25 -20.64 28.23
N GLY A 2 8.54 -20.82 28.55
CA GLY A 2 9.38 -19.75 29.07
C GLY A 2 9.79 -18.75 27.98
N PRO A 3 10.26 -17.55 28.36
CA PRO A 3 10.71 -16.51 27.42
C PRO A 3 11.85 -16.99 26.49
N GLU A 4 12.71 -17.90 26.95
CA GLU A 4 13.79 -18.47 26.15
C GLU A 4 13.30 -19.36 25.01
N ALA A 5 12.24 -20.15 25.24
CA ALA A 5 11.64 -20.99 24.20
C ALA A 5 10.97 -20.17 23.08
N ARG A 6 10.50 -18.94 23.40
CA ARG A 6 10.00 -18.00 22.38
C ARG A 6 11.15 -17.39 21.58
N ALA A 7 12.25 -17.02 22.23
CA ALA A 7 13.43 -16.47 21.56
C ALA A 7 14.07 -17.47 20.58
N GLU A 8 14.16 -18.75 20.96
CA GLU A 8 14.69 -19.80 20.07
C GLU A 8 13.77 -20.03 18.86
N HIS A 9 12.45 -20.01 19.07
CA HIS A 9 11.47 -20.10 17.99
C HIS A 9 11.54 -18.89 17.03
N ASP A 10 11.68 -17.68 17.56
CA ASP A 10 11.82 -16.48 16.73
C ASP A 10 13.14 -16.49 15.93
N ALA A 11 14.23 -16.99 16.52
CA ALA A 11 15.50 -17.18 15.82
C ALA A 11 15.40 -18.22 14.68
N ALA A 12 14.72 -19.33 14.92
CA ALA A 12 14.47 -20.35 13.89
C ALA A 12 13.62 -19.80 12.72
N ILE A 13 12.62 -18.96 13.02
CA ILE A 13 11.82 -18.28 11.98
C ILE A 13 12.69 -17.32 11.17
N ALA A 14 13.59 -16.58 11.81
CA ALA A 14 14.50 -15.67 11.11
C ALA A 14 15.43 -16.42 10.14
N GLU A 15 16.00 -17.55 10.59
CA GLU A 15 16.86 -18.41 9.76
C GLU A 15 16.10 -18.98 8.55
N LEU A 16 14.86 -19.46 8.77
CA LEU A 16 14.02 -19.98 7.70
C LEU A 16 13.65 -18.90 6.67
N ARG A 17 13.36 -17.67 7.12
CA ARG A 17 13.06 -16.55 6.22
C ARG A 17 14.25 -16.19 5.34
N GLU A 18 15.47 -16.23 5.89
CA GLU A 18 16.70 -15.98 5.14
C GLU A 18 16.95 -17.09 4.10
N LYS A 19 16.93 -18.36 4.53
CA LYS A 19 17.16 -19.52 3.65
C LYS A 19 16.16 -19.63 2.51
N LEU A 20 14.89 -19.32 2.79
CA LEU A 20 13.80 -19.42 1.83
C LEU A 20 13.61 -18.14 1.01
N GLY A 21 14.42 -17.10 1.23
CA GLY A 21 14.34 -15.85 0.49
C GLY A 21 13.08 -15.03 0.75
N PHE A 22 12.40 -15.23 1.87
CA PHE A 22 11.26 -14.40 2.34
C PHE A 22 11.73 -13.05 2.93
N SER A 23 12.88 -12.56 2.47
CA SER A 23 13.48 -11.31 2.91
C SER A 23 12.69 -10.14 2.31
N ALA A 24 11.71 -9.67 3.08
CA ALA A 24 10.81 -8.56 2.76
C ALA A 24 9.80 -8.84 1.63
N PRO A 25 8.61 -8.21 1.67
CA PRO A 25 7.77 -8.16 0.48
C PRO A 25 8.60 -7.58 -0.66
N VAL A 26 8.76 -8.34 -1.75
CA VAL A 26 9.36 -7.84 -2.98
C VAL A 26 8.51 -6.64 -3.40
N LYS A 27 8.99 -5.43 -3.10
CA LYS A 27 8.45 -4.22 -3.70
C LYS A 27 8.71 -4.38 -5.18
N THR A 28 7.68 -4.80 -5.91
CA THR A 28 7.75 -4.87 -7.36
C THR A 28 8.13 -3.48 -7.87
N ALA A 29 9.12 -3.39 -8.76
CA ALA A 29 9.54 -2.14 -9.40
C ALA A 29 8.47 -1.56 -10.36
N ILE A 30 7.22 -1.99 -10.20
CA ILE A 30 6.07 -1.57 -10.97
C ILE A 30 5.62 -0.26 -10.32
N LYS A 31 5.72 0.82 -11.08
CA LYS A 31 5.24 2.15 -10.70
C LYS A 31 3.94 2.43 -11.46
N VAL A 32 2.85 2.60 -10.73
CA VAL A 32 1.54 2.93 -11.29
C VAL A 32 1.25 4.41 -11.10
N LYS A 33 0.89 5.11 -12.17
CA LYS A 33 0.42 6.49 -12.10
C LYS A 33 -1.10 6.50 -12.00
N LEU A 34 -1.64 7.03 -10.91
CA LEU A 34 -3.08 7.24 -10.83
C LEU A 34 -3.45 8.46 -11.69
N PRO A 35 -4.41 8.34 -12.63
CA PRO A 35 -4.84 9.47 -13.45
C PRO A 35 -5.41 10.58 -12.58
N GLY A 36 -5.36 11.84 -13.01
CA GLY A 36 -5.97 12.98 -12.30
C GLY A 36 -7.49 12.82 -12.16
N LEU A 37 -8.10 13.47 -11.16
CA LEU A 37 -9.57 13.46 -11.05
C LEU A 37 -10.14 14.24 -12.24
N PRO A 38 -11.24 13.79 -12.86
CA PRO A 38 -11.88 14.57 -13.91
C PRO A 38 -12.32 15.91 -13.32
N GLN A 39 -11.80 17.00 -13.88
CA GLN A 39 -12.28 18.34 -13.60
C GLN A 39 -13.62 18.51 -14.32
N LEU A 40 -14.69 18.39 -13.57
CA LEU A 40 -16.00 18.83 -14.01
C LEU A 40 -15.89 20.36 -14.02
N GLY A 41 -15.93 20.99 -15.20
CA GLY A 41 -15.58 22.40 -15.42
C GLY A 41 -16.54 23.42 -14.80
N SER A 42 -17.02 23.15 -13.59
CA SER A 42 -18.00 23.94 -12.86
C SER A 42 -17.68 23.85 -11.37
N ASP A 43 -17.48 25.01 -10.74
CA ASP A 43 -17.17 25.15 -9.32
C ASP A 43 -18.41 25.08 -8.40
N ALA A 44 -19.53 24.52 -8.89
CA ALA A 44 -20.74 24.40 -8.10
C ALA A 44 -20.52 23.48 -6.89
N GLU A 45 -21.17 23.76 -5.76
CA GLU A 45 -20.98 23.04 -4.50
C GLU A 45 -21.18 21.52 -4.62
N TRP A 46 -22.03 21.05 -5.54
CA TRP A 46 -22.19 19.63 -5.86
C TRP A 46 -20.86 19.01 -6.33
N TYR A 47 -20.10 19.71 -7.18
CA TYR A 47 -18.83 19.21 -7.72
C TYR A 47 -17.70 19.21 -6.68
N LEU A 48 -17.76 20.11 -5.69
CA LEU A 48 -16.84 20.08 -4.54
C LEU A 48 -17.06 18.81 -3.69
N GLY A 49 -18.32 18.41 -3.48
CA GLY A 49 -18.65 17.15 -2.82
C GLY A 49 -18.16 15.92 -3.58
N PHE A 50 -18.27 15.93 -4.91
CA PHE A 50 -17.72 14.88 -5.77
C PHE A 50 -16.19 14.83 -5.71
N ALA A 51 -15.50 15.98 -5.76
CA ALA A 51 -14.05 16.04 -5.67
C ALA A 51 -13.54 15.48 -4.34
N ALA A 52 -14.18 15.83 -3.22
CA ALA A 52 -13.85 15.30 -1.89
C ALA A 52 -14.10 13.79 -1.80
N GLY A 53 -15.25 13.32 -2.28
CA GLY A 53 -15.59 11.89 -2.30
C GLY A 53 -14.63 11.08 -3.17
N ALA A 54 -14.39 11.53 -4.40
CA ALA A 54 -13.52 10.87 -5.35
C ALA A 54 -12.04 10.91 -4.93
N GLY A 55 -11.62 11.95 -4.19
CA GLY A 55 -10.34 11.99 -3.48
C GLY A 55 -10.23 10.80 -2.51
N SER A 56 -11.11 10.72 -1.52
CA SER A 56 -11.05 9.66 -0.50
C SER A 56 -10.98 8.23 -1.06
N MET A 57 -11.72 7.95 -2.14
CA MET A 57 -11.70 6.65 -2.81
C MET A 57 -10.38 6.39 -3.55
N ARG A 58 -9.75 7.45 -4.08
CA ARG A 58 -8.41 7.37 -4.69
C ARG A 58 -7.34 7.08 -3.65
N GLU A 59 -7.37 7.71 -2.49
CA GLU A 59 -6.42 7.40 -1.42
C GLU A 59 -6.57 5.94 -0.96
N ALA A 60 -7.80 5.45 -0.81
CA ALA A 60 -8.05 4.04 -0.51
C ALA A 60 -7.50 3.10 -1.60
N CYS A 61 -7.65 3.45 -2.88
CA CYS A 61 -7.10 2.69 -3.99
C CYS A 61 -5.57 2.66 -3.97
N ALA A 62 -4.93 3.82 -3.74
CA ALA A 62 -3.47 3.92 -3.61
C ALA A 62 -2.96 3.05 -2.44
N ALA A 63 -3.64 3.06 -1.30
CA ALA A 63 -3.28 2.24 -0.15
C ALA A 63 -3.32 0.73 -0.47
N VAL A 64 -4.34 0.26 -1.19
CA VAL A 64 -4.45 -1.15 -1.61
C VAL A 64 -3.33 -1.54 -2.58
N ILE A 65 -3.00 -0.66 -3.53
CA ILE A 65 -1.92 -0.91 -4.50
C ILE A 65 -0.55 -0.93 -3.79
N MET A 66 -0.31 -0.01 -2.86
CA MET A 66 0.92 -0.01 -2.04
C MET A 66 1.02 -1.24 -1.13
N ALA A 67 -0.10 -1.71 -0.57
CA ALA A 67 -0.16 -2.94 0.21
C ALA A 67 0.18 -4.19 -0.63
N ALA A 68 -0.10 -4.16 -1.94
CA ALA A 68 0.33 -5.18 -2.89
C ALA A 68 1.83 -5.07 -3.28
N GLY A 69 2.57 -4.12 -2.72
CA GLY A 69 4.00 -3.94 -2.99
C GLY A 69 4.31 -3.19 -4.29
N ILE A 70 3.37 -2.40 -4.80
CA ILE A 70 3.49 -1.62 -6.03
C ILE A 70 3.67 -0.13 -5.65
N GLU A 71 4.61 0.57 -6.29
CA GLU A 71 4.79 2.00 -6.05
C GLU A 71 3.71 2.82 -6.77
N VAL A 72 3.09 3.78 -6.07
CA VAL A 72 2.03 4.62 -6.62
C VAL A 72 2.51 6.07 -6.74
N GLU A 73 2.34 6.66 -7.93
CA GLU A 73 2.49 8.09 -8.16
C GLU A 73 1.09 8.70 -8.37
N VAL A 74 0.67 9.53 -7.41
CA VAL A 74 -0.59 10.26 -7.50
C VAL A 74 -0.35 11.55 -8.28
N LYS A 75 -1.18 11.80 -9.29
CA LYS A 75 -1.14 13.00 -10.12
C LYS A 75 -2.35 13.89 -9.88
#